data_AF-A0A2D4SJV2-F1
#
_entry.id   AF-A0A2D4SJV2-F1
#
_cell.length_a   1.000
_cell.length_b   1.000
_cell.length_c   1.000
_cell.angle_alpha   90.00
_cell.angle_beta   90.00
_cell.angle_gamma   90.00
#
_symmetry.space_group_name_H-M   'P 1'
#
loop_
_entity.id
_entity.type
_entity.pdbx_description
1 polymer ?
#
loop_
_entity_poly.entity_id
_entity_poly.type
_entity_poly.pdbx_seq_one_letter_code
_entity_poly.pdbx_strand_id
1 'polypeptide(L)'
;MKNTHLEHLEDDILNSGSTGGKDVISFLRQFGHMLTGVPSEISVTTKWDGAPAIVCGTEPVTGRFFIGTKSVFNKVSPKICFDDTDVDRFYTGQLASKLKDCLAYLPQLNISGIVQGDLLFTQDDKRSGIVGGNRVICFTPNTITYAVPLGSRKASAIRLSKLGIVFHTVYKGDTLQTAQVVPQKQAPKYLSTKDVFVASADFADATGVTLFNPRDAVTFQSTIRTAEGSLKRSSAFLDNILLQGQSRFVINLMLKRFFNEQIRAGKKIANTKDIVAKFARYYTTSINIEIASKKSARAIQRWKDAKAQGTQFIAKYEKELYFLIASYISIRTAKQMVLKQLNKEKSIKTFVGARPTTPEGYVAHHNNKMLKFVDDE
;
A
#
# COMPACT_ATOMS: atom_id res chain seq x y z
N MET A 1 -10.67 -10.81 -11.36
CA MET A 1 -10.42 -9.37 -11.58
C MET A 1 -9.12 -9.00 -10.90
N LYS A 2 -8.14 -8.44 -11.61
CA LYS A 2 -6.92 -7.91 -11.01
C LYS A 2 -7.27 -6.63 -10.26
N ASN A 3 -7.12 -6.60 -8.93
CA ASN A 3 -7.22 -5.37 -8.15
C ASN A 3 -6.04 -4.46 -8.55
N THR A 4 -6.28 -3.53 -9.48
CA THR A 4 -5.30 -2.54 -9.93
C THR A 4 -5.09 -1.41 -8.92
N HIS A 5 -5.95 -1.29 -7.91
CA HIS A 5 -5.82 -0.35 -6.80
C HIS A 5 -6.12 -1.08 -5.48
N LEU A 6 -5.23 -0.92 -4.49
CA LEU A 6 -5.47 -1.37 -3.12
C LEU A 6 -6.35 -0.33 -2.41
N GLU A 7 -7.40 -0.81 -1.76
CA GLU A 7 -8.37 0.02 -1.05
C GLU A 7 -7.77 0.63 0.23
N HIS A 8 -8.21 1.84 0.57
CA HIS A 8 -7.88 2.48 1.85
C HIS A 8 -8.63 1.77 2.97
N LEU A 9 -7.99 1.62 4.13
CA LEU A 9 -8.55 0.93 5.30
C LEU A 9 -9.97 1.41 5.64
N GLU A 10 -10.17 2.71 5.71
CA GLU A 10 -11.43 3.34 6.10
C GLU A 10 -12.57 3.18 5.08
N ASP A 11 -12.25 2.96 3.80
CA ASP A 11 -13.25 2.80 2.74
C ASP A 11 -13.86 1.40 2.73
N ASP A 12 -13.17 0.43 3.34
CA ASP A 12 -13.59 -0.96 3.40
C ASP A 12 -14.94 -1.15 4.12
N ILE A 13 -15.26 -0.28 5.10
CA ILE A 13 -16.57 -0.28 5.77
C ILE A 13 -17.70 0.09 4.80
N LEU A 14 -17.43 0.95 3.81
CA LEU A 14 -18.39 1.35 2.77
C LEU A 14 -18.39 0.40 1.57
N ASN A 15 -17.34 -0.41 1.41
CA ASN A 15 -17.21 -1.42 0.35
C ASN A 15 -17.88 -2.74 0.72
N SER A 16 -17.72 -3.16 1.97
CA SER A 16 -18.06 -4.52 2.42
C SER A 16 -18.93 -4.53 3.67
N GLY A 17 -19.48 -3.38 4.05
CA GLY A 17 -20.51 -3.24 5.07
C GLY A 17 -20.03 -3.71 6.44
N SER A 18 -20.85 -4.51 7.11
CA SER A 18 -20.53 -5.06 8.42
C SER A 18 -19.29 -5.98 8.40
N THR A 19 -19.07 -6.73 7.31
CA THR A 19 -17.85 -7.55 7.12
C THR A 19 -16.61 -6.68 7.02
N GLY A 20 -16.65 -5.62 6.20
CA GLY A 20 -15.54 -4.67 6.10
C GLY A 20 -15.24 -3.99 7.44
N GLY A 21 -16.28 -3.64 8.20
CA GLY A 21 -16.13 -3.14 9.57
C GLY A 21 -15.35 -4.09 10.49
N LYS A 22 -15.65 -5.40 10.44
CA LYS A 22 -14.93 -6.41 11.23
C LYS A 22 -13.48 -6.55 10.78
N ASP A 23 -13.23 -6.58 9.47
CA ASP A 23 -11.89 -6.69 8.90
C ASP A 23 -11.02 -5.52 9.34
N VAL A 24 -11.51 -4.28 9.19
CA VAL A 24 -10.80 -3.06 9.60
C VAL A 24 -10.42 -3.07 11.07
N ILE A 25 -11.35 -3.46 11.95
CA ILE A 25 -11.07 -3.59 13.39
C ILE A 25 -10.03 -4.67 13.66
N SER A 26 -10.08 -5.80 12.95
CA SER A 26 -9.06 -6.86 13.06
C SER A 26 -7.67 -6.34 12.68
N PHE A 27 -7.55 -5.64 11.55
CA PHE A 27 -6.29 -4.99 11.13
C PHE A 27 -5.76 -4.03 12.19
N LEU A 28 -6.61 -3.12 12.69
CA LEU A 28 -6.21 -2.15 13.71
C LEU A 28 -5.78 -2.80 15.03
N ARG A 29 -6.45 -3.89 15.45
CA ARG A 29 -6.04 -4.66 16.64
C ARG A 29 -4.69 -5.33 16.46
N GLN A 30 -4.44 -5.92 15.29
CA GLN A 30 -3.15 -6.52 14.98
C GLN A 30 -2.02 -5.47 14.94
N PHE A 31 -2.28 -4.29 14.35
CA PHE A 31 -1.37 -3.15 14.51
C PHE A 31 -1.15 -2.78 15.98
N GLY A 32 -2.20 -2.79 16.80
CA GLY A 32 -2.10 -2.59 18.24
C GLY A 32 -1.15 -3.57 18.88
N HIS A 33 -1.30 -4.87 18.60
CA HIS A 33 -0.40 -5.91 19.13
C HIS A 33 1.04 -5.65 18.72
N MET A 34 1.29 -5.45 17.42
CA MET A 34 2.62 -5.18 16.87
C MET A 34 3.27 -3.95 17.52
N LEU A 35 2.53 -2.86 17.65
CA LEU A 35 3.01 -1.60 18.22
C LEU A 35 3.10 -1.61 19.75
N THR A 36 2.62 -2.66 20.43
CA THR A 36 2.80 -2.86 21.87
C THR A 36 3.72 -4.03 22.21
N GLY A 37 4.37 -4.65 21.22
CA GLY A 37 5.28 -5.79 21.42
C GLY A 37 4.58 -7.11 21.74
N VAL A 38 3.27 -7.19 21.51
CA VAL A 38 2.49 -8.44 21.58
C VAL A 38 2.60 -9.13 20.22
N PRO A 39 2.73 -10.47 20.16
CA PRO A 39 2.71 -11.20 18.89
C PRO A 39 1.54 -10.79 18.01
N SER A 40 1.84 -10.48 16.75
CA SER A 40 0.85 -10.08 15.76
C SER A 40 1.00 -10.91 14.50
N GLU A 41 -0.12 -11.18 13.86
CA GLU A 41 -0.21 -11.87 12.57
C GLU A 41 -0.22 -10.91 11.38
N ILE A 42 0.00 -9.62 11.63
CA ILE A 42 0.09 -8.61 10.58
C ILE A 42 1.49 -8.57 10.00
N SER A 43 1.57 -8.58 8.67
CA SER A 43 2.79 -8.23 7.95
C SER A 43 2.57 -6.86 7.33
N VAL A 44 3.51 -5.95 7.53
CA VAL A 44 3.43 -4.58 7.02
C VAL A 44 4.53 -4.45 6.01
N THR A 45 4.23 -4.10 4.77
CA THR A 45 5.26 -3.92 3.74
C THR A 45 5.43 -2.45 3.38
N THR A 46 6.68 -2.01 3.23
CA THR A 46 6.99 -0.72 2.59
C THR A 46 7.26 -0.94 1.12
N LYS A 47 6.70 -0.08 0.28
CA LYS A 47 7.06 -0.04 -1.13
C LYS A 47 8.43 0.62 -1.27
N TRP A 48 9.39 -0.13 -1.77
CA TRP A 48 10.63 0.43 -2.26
C TRP A 48 10.39 0.98 -3.67
N ASP A 49 10.88 2.18 -3.96
CA ASP A 49 10.88 2.81 -5.28
C ASP A 49 12.13 2.35 -6.05
N GLY A 50 12.13 1.05 -6.36
CA GLY A 50 13.22 0.39 -7.08
C GLY A 50 13.10 0.57 -8.60
N ALA A 51 14.24 0.66 -9.29
CA ALA A 51 14.32 0.56 -10.74
C ALA A 51 15.74 0.15 -11.19
N PRO A 52 15.87 -0.55 -12.33
CA PRO A 52 14.80 -1.12 -13.17
C PRO A 52 14.17 -2.39 -12.56
N ALA A 53 13.03 -2.82 -13.14
CA ALA A 53 12.44 -4.11 -12.82
C ALA A 53 13.25 -5.26 -13.41
N ILE A 54 13.60 -6.23 -12.57
CA ILE A 54 14.44 -7.37 -12.87
C ILE A 54 13.63 -8.65 -12.73
N VAL A 55 13.70 -9.52 -13.73
CA VAL A 55 13.20 -10.90 -13.68
C VAL A 55 14.40 -11.84 -13.73
N CYS A 56 14.53 -12.73 -12.76
CA CYS A 56 15.67 -13.63 -12.65
C CYS A 56 15.31 -14.97 -12.03
N GLY A 57 16.26 -15.88 -12.03
CA GLY A 57 16.18 -17.15 -11.34
C GLY A 57 16.64 -18.30 -12.23
N THR A 58 16.20 -19.51 -11.90
CA THR A 58 16.53 -20.71 -12.66
C THR A 58 15.47 -20.93 -13.75
N GLU A 59 15.89 -20.92 -15.01
CA GLU A 59 14.98 -21.14 -16.14
C GLU A 59 14.49 -22.60 -16.14
N PRO A 60 13.16 -22.86 -16.13
CA PRO A 60 12.61 -24.19 -15.90
C PRO A 60 13.03 -25.27 -16.90
N VAL A 61 13.30 -24.92 -18.16
CA VAL A 61 13.59 -25.89 -19.23
C VAL A 61 15.07 -26.28 -19.27
N THR A 62 15.95 -25.29 -19.18
CA THR A 62 17.41 -25.44 -19.32
C THR A 62 18.11 -25.62 -17.99
N GLY A 63 17.46 -25.26 -16.87
CA GLY A 63 18.07 -25.26 -15.53
C GLY A 63 19.17 -24.21 -15.37
N ARG A 64 19.37 -23.31 -16.36
CA ARG A 64 20.37 -22.25 -16.30
C ARG A 64 19.82 -21.05 -15.56
N PHE A 65 20.68 -20.38 -14.81
CA PHE A 65 20.34 -19.08 -14.26
C PHE A 65 20.18 -18.06 -15.39
N PHE A 66 19.15 -17.23 -15.30
CA PHE A 66 18.90 -16.18 -16.29
C PHE A 66 18.58 -14.84 -15.64
N ILE A 67 18.71 -13.78 -16.43
CA ILE A 67 18.31 -12.42 -16.11
C ILE A 67 17.52 -11.79 -17.26
N GLY A 68 16.70 -10.81 -16.95
CA GLY A 68 16.06 -9.96 -17.95
C GLY A 68 15.11 -8.95 -17.33
N THR A 69 14.41 -8.21 -18.18
CA THR A 69 13.29 -7.36 -17.78
C THR A 69 11.97 -8.12 -17.95
N LYS A 70 10.81 -7.46 -17.82
CA LYS A 70 9.51 -8.07 -18.11
C LYS A 70 9.39 -8.65 -19.54
N SER A 71 10.26 -8.24 -20.46
CA SER A 71 10.32 -8.80 -21.82
C SER A 71 10.68 -10.29 -21.89
N VAL A 72 11.12 -10.93 -20.80
CA VAL A 72 11.30 -12.39 -20.75
C VAL A 72 9.98 -13.16 -20.95
N PHE A 73 8.84 -12.52 -20.65
CA PHE A 73 7.51 -13.12 -20.81
C PHE A 73 6.90 -12.85 -22.19
N ASN A 74 7.62 -12.20 -23.11
CA ASN A 74 7.12 -11.96 -24.46
C ASN A 74 6.92 -13.28 -25.21
N LYS A 75 5.77 -13.44 -25.87
CA LYS A 75 5.43 -14.67 -26.61
C LYS A 75 6.25 -14.87 -27.89
N VAL A 76 6.58 -13.78 -28.59
CA VAL A 76 7.17 -13.83 -29.94
C VAL A 76 8.71 -13.77 -29.89
N SER A 77 9.27 -12.94 -29.01
CA SER A 77 10.71 -12.79 -28.87
C SER A 77 11.03 -12.48 -27.40
N PRO A 78 11.14 -13.52 -26.55
CA PRO A 78 11.52 -13.36 -25.16
C PRO A 78 12.99 -12.95 -25.05
N LYS A 79 13.26 -11.87 -24.31
CA LYS A 79 14.62 -11.35 -24.09
C LYS A 79 15.24 -11.93 -22.82
N ILE A 80 15.56 -13.21 -22.86
CA ILE A 80 16.19 -13.96 -21.76
C ILE A 80 17.70 -13.90 -21.95
N CYS A 81 18.43 -13.55 -20.91
CA CYS A 81 19.90 -13.48 -20.95
C CYS A 81 20.50 -14.48 -19.99
N PHE A 82 21.39 -15.35 -20.48
CA PHE A 82 22.11 -16.32 -19.68
C PHE A 82 23.59 -15.94 -19.47
N ASP A 83 24.11 -15.05 -20.30
CA ASP A 83 25.47 -14.52 -20.24
C ASP A 83 25.51 -13.05 -20.70
N ASP A 84 26.68 -12.42 -20.59
CA ASP A 84 26.91 -11.03 -20.97
C ASP A 84 26.65 -10.78 -22.47
N THR A 85 26.85 -11.79 -23.33
CA THR A 85 26.63 -11.67 -24.77
C THR A 85 25.15 -11.52 -25.09
N ASP A 86 24.30 -12.29 -24.41
CA ASP A 86 22.85 -12.11 -24.51
C ASP A 86 22.42 -10.71 -24.03
N VAL A 87 23.02 -10.22 -22.95
CA VAL A 87 22.71 -8.88 -22.42
C VAL A 87 23.06 -7.81 -23.45
N ASP A 88 24.26 -7.87 -24.02
CA ASP A 88 24.73 -6.91 -25.04
C ASP A 88 23.93 -6.98 -26.34
N ARG A 89 23.38 -8.16 -26.66
CA ARG A 89 22.50 -8.34 -27.81
C ARG A 89 21.14 -7.67 -27.62
N PHE A 90 20.58 -7.72 -26.41
CA PHE A 90 19.19 -7.31 -26.16
C PHE A 90 19.02 -5.92 -25.54
N TYR A 91 20.06 -5.42 -24.87
CA TYR A 91 20.06 -4.21 -24.06
C TYR A 91 21.33 -3.40 -24.29
N THR A 92 21.26 -2.08 -24.07
CA THR A 92 22.41 -1.16 -24.18
C THR A 92 22.44 -0.16 -23.03
N GLY A 93 23.56 0.55 -22.88
CA GLY A 93 23.71 1.63 -21.90
C GLY A 93 23.66 1.16 -20.44
N GLN A 94 23.16 2.03 -19.54
CA GLN A 94 23.12 1.73 -18.10
C GLN A 94 22.28 0.49 -17.75
N LEU A 95 21.21 0.23 -18.50
CA LEU A 95 20.37 -0.95 -18.27
C LEU A 95 21.17 -2.25 -18.54
N ALA A 96 21.96 -2.30 -19.61
CA ALA A 96 22.84 -3.44 -19.88
C ALA A 96 23.85 -3.66 -18.76
N SER A 97 24.52 -2.59 -18.30
CA SER A 97 25.47 -2.67 -17.17
C SER A 97 24.81 -3.23 -15.91
N LYS A 98 23.62 -2.73 -15.55
CA LYS A 98 22.86 -3.21 -14.38
C LYS A 98 22.44 -4.66 -14.52
N LEU A 99 22.05 -5.10 -15.73
CA LEU A 99 21.71 -6.50 -15.98
C LEU A 99 22.92 -7.43 -15.87
N LYS A 100 24.12 -7.00 -16.30
CA LYS A 100 25.37 -7.75 -16.11
C LYS A 100 25.74 -7.87 -14.63
N ASP A 101 25.64 -6.79 -13.86
CA ASP A 101 25.84 -6.85 -12.40
C ASP A 101 24.85 -7.83 -11.75
N CYS A 102 23.57 -7.77 -12.13
CA CYS A 102 22.58 -8.73 -11.67
C CYS A 102 22.94 -10.17 -12.05
N LEU A 103 23.40 -10.41 -13.29
CA LEU A 103 23.79 -11.74 -13.76
C LEU A 103 25.00 -12.30 -13.01
N ALA A 104 25.96 -11.44 -12.66
CA ALA A 104 27.15 -11.83 -11.92
C ALA A 104 26.85 -12.16 -10.45
N TYR A 105 25.97 -11.40 -9.79
CA TYR A 105 25.78 -11.49 -8.33
C TYR A 105 24.53 -12.25 -7.87
N LEU A 106 23.40 -12.18 -8.60
CA LEU A 106 22.16 -12.84 -8.18
C LEU A 106 22.18 -14.38 -8.18
N PRO A 107 23.04 -15.09 -8.95
CA PRO A 107 23.16 -16.54 -8.81
C PRO A 107 23.51 -16.99 -7.38
N GLN A 108 24.20 -16.15 -6.61
CA GLN A 108 24.57 -16.43 -5.20
C GLN A 108 23.35 -16.64 -4.29
N LEU A 109 22.17 -16.17 -4.69
CA LEU A 109 20.93 -16.31 -3.93
C LEU A 109 20.29 -17.70 -4.04
N ASN A 110 20.80 -18.56 -4.92
CA ASN A 110 20.27 -19.92 -5.17
C ASN A 110 18.76 -19.92 -5.42
N ILE A 111 18.31 -19.03 -6.32
CA ILE A 111 16.88 -18.86 -6.62
C ILE A 111 16.37 -20.07 -7.40
N SER A 112 15.51 -20.87 -6.75
CA SER A 112 14.74 -21.92 -7.39
C SER A 112 13.46 -21.34 -8.02
N GLY A 113 13.34 -21.46 -9.34
CA GLY A 113 12.21 -20.92 -10.11
C GLY A 113 12.45 -19.48 -10.59
N ILE A 114 11.37 -18.73 -10.80
CA ILE A 114 11.39 -17.41 -11.43
C ILE A 114 10.91 -16.36 -10.44
N VAL A 115 11.65 -15.27 -10.28
CA VAL A 115 11.29 -14.16 -9.42
C VAL A 115 11.37 -12.84 -10.14
N GLN A 116 10.49 -11.91 -9.77
CA GLN A 116 10.54 -10.52 -10.20
C GLN A 116 10.74 -9.62 -8.99
N GLY A 117 11.67 -8.69 -9.12
CA GLY A 117 11.98 -7.67 -8.13
C GLY A 117 12.38 -6.37 -8.79
N ASP A 118 12.58 -5.33 -7.98
CA ASP A 118 13.06 -4.04 -8.44
C ASP A 118 14.46 -3.79 -7.87
N LEU A 119 15.38 -3.36 -8.74
CA LEU A 119 16.75 -3.07 -8.35
C LEU A 119 16.79 -1.79 -7.48
N LEU A 120 17.57 -1.83 -6.40
CA LEU A 120 17.74 -0.70 -5.49
C LEU A 120 19.06 0.05 -5.76
N PHE A 121 20.14 -0.69 -5.97
CA PHE A 121 21.44 -0.09 -6.28
C PHE A 121 22.37 -1.13 -6.91
N THR A 122 23.29 -0.66 -7.74
CA THR A 122 24.59 -1.32 -7.96
C THR A 122 25.68 -0.61 -7.16
N GLN A 123 26.92 -1.08 -7.25
CA GLN A 123 28.04 -0.55 -6.49
C GLN A 123 28.21 0.97 -6.69
N ASP A 124 28.01 1.44 -7.93
CA ASP A 124 28.24 2.84 -8.35
C ASP A 124 27.07 3.77 -8.01
N ASP A 125 25.89 3.21 -7.72
CA ASP A 125 24.71 3.99 -7.30
C ASP A 125 24.84 4.49 -5.84
N LYS A 126 25.73 3.90 -5.04
CA LYS A 126 25.90 4.22 -3.62
C LYS A 126 26.78 5.45 -3.41
N ARG A 127 26.35 6.35 -2.54
CA ARG A 127 27.09 7.57 -2.16
C ARG A 127 27.13 7.72 -0.64
N SER A 128 28.22 8.26 -0.11
CA SER A 128 28.28 8.64 1.31
C SER A 128 27.89 10.12 1.44
N GLY A 129 27.21 10.48 2.53
CA GLY A 129 26.78 11.86 2.77
C GLY A 129 26.52 12.16 4.23
N ILE A 130 26.01 13.37 4.50
CA ILE A 130 25.58 13.80 5.83
C ILE A 130 24.13 14.27 5.74
N VAL A 131 23.26 13.69 6.57
CA VAL A 131 21.82 14.01 6.59
C VAL A 131 21.36 14.23 8.02
N GLY A 132 21.05 15.48 8.36
CA GLY A 132 20.67 15.89 9.72
C GLY A 132 21.77 15.55 10.73
N GLY A 133 22.99 15.99 10.46
CA GLY A 133 24.18 15.82 11.32
C GLY A 133 24.79 14.41 11.36
N ASN A 134 24.13 13.40 10.77
CA ASN A 134 24.59 12.01 10.81
C ASN A 134 25.21 11.61 9.47
N ARG A 135 26.36 10.90 9.50
CA ARG A 135 26.92 10.28 8.30
C ARG A 135 26.01 9.13 7.85
N VAL A 136 25.73 9.09 6.55
CA VAL A 136 24.80 8.13 5.93
C VAL A 136 25.41 7.51 4.67
N ILE A 137 24.93 6.33 4.31
CA ILE A 137 25.04 5.79 2.95
C ILE A 137 23.72 6.00 2.23
N CYS A 138 23.79 6.47 0.99
CA CYS A 138 22.66 6.89 0.18
C CYS A 138 22.64 6.17 -1.16
N PHE A 139 21.45 5.94 -1.71
CA PHE A 139 21.23 5.48 -3.08
C PHE A 139 19.86 5.96 -3.57
N THR A 140 19.72 6.16 -4.88
CA THR A 140 18.48 6.66 -5.50
C THR A 140 18.15 5.73 -6.68
N PRO A 141 17.37 4.66 -6.47
CA PRO A 141 17.11 3.70 -7.53
C PRO A 141 16.29 4.29 -8.67
N ASN A 142 15.29 5.11 -8.32
CA ASN A 142 14.42 5.80 -9.26
C ASN A 142 14.25 7.28 -8.87
N THR A 143 13.20 7.61 -8.11
CA THR A 143 12.89 8.99 -7.70
C THR A 143 13.23 9.24 -6.24
N ILE A 144 13.03 8.25 -5.37
CA ILE A 144 13.28 8.37 -3.94
C ILE A 144 14.74 8.04 -3.61
N THR A 145 15.43 8.98 -2.97
CA THR A 145 16.75 8.75 -2.35
C THR A 145 16.56 8.15 -0.97
N TYR A 146 17.16 6.99 -0.74
CA TYR A 146 17.25 6.34 0.57
C TYR A 146 18.55 6.74 1.25
N ALA A 147 18.52 7.10 2.53
CA ALA A 147 19.68 7.45 3.34
C ALA A 147 19.67 6.67 4.65
N VAL A 148 20.66 5.79 4.81
CA VAL A 148 20.78 4.88 5.95
C VAL A 148 21.94 5.33 6.83
N PRO A 149 21.72 5.62 8.14
CA PRO A 149 22.78 6.02 9.06
C PRO A 149 23.90 4.99 9.14
N LEU A 150 25.15 5.45 8.96
CA LEU A 150 26.33 4.63 9.19
C LEU A 150 26.39 4.18 10.66
N GLY A 151 26.98 3.01 10.91
CA GLY A 151 27.01 2.38 12.23
C GLY A 151 25.84 1.41 12.49
N SER A 152 24.80 1.42 11.66
CA SER A 152 23.75 0.40 11.70
C SER A 152 24.20 -0.89 10.98
N ARG A 153 23.70 -2.05 11.45
CA ARG A 153 23.91 -3.35 10.77
C ARG A 153 23.48 -3.30 9.29
N LYS A 154 22.38 -2.58 9.02
CA LYS A 154 21.86 -2.38 7.66
C LYS A 154 22.79 -1.55 6.79
N ALA A 155 23.31 -0.42 7.28
CA ALA A 155 24.27 0.38 6.53
C ALA A 155 25.55 -0.41 6.24
N SER A 156 26.00 -1.24 7.18
CA SER A 156 27.14 -2.14 6.96
C SER A 156 26.85 -3.16 5.85
N ALA A 157 25.67 -3.79 5.84
CA ALA A 157 25.27 -4.71 4.77
C ALA A 157 25.22 -4.00 3.41
N ILE A 158 24.48 -2.89 3.30
CA ILE A 158 24.37 -2.09 2.06
C ILE A 158 25.74 -1.63 1.54
N ARG A 159 26.62 -1.21 2.45
CA ARG A 159 27.97 -0.75 2.08
C ARG A 159 28.80 -1.87 1.47
N LEU A 160 28.73 -3.08 2.05
CA LEU A 160 29.51 -4.24 1.62
C LEU A 160 28.96 -4.86 0.33
N SER A 161 27.64 -4.89 0.16
CA SER A 161 26.99 -5.51 -1.00
C SER A 161 27.26 -4.73 -2.28
N LYS A 162 27.56 -5.44 -3.37
CA LYS A 162 27.71 -4.90 -4.72
C LYS A 162 26.37 -4.60 -5.38
N LEU A 163 25.32 -5.32 -4.97
CA LEU A 163 23.98 -5.22 -5.52
C LEU A 163 22.96 -5.11 -4.39
N GLY A 164 21.91 -4.31 -4.59
CA GLY A 164 20.74 -4.25 -3.74
C GLY A 164 19.47 -4.49 -4.53
N ILE A 165 18.58 -5.36 -4.07
CA ILE A 165 17.33 -5.72 -4.76
C ILE A 165 16.21 -6.00 -3.77
N VAL A 166 14.96 -5.73 -4.16
CA VAL A 166 13.76 -6.18 -3.43
C VAL A 166 12.93 -7.11 -4.33
N PHE A 167 12.51 -8.26 -3.83
CA PHE A 167 11.65 -9.18 -4.60
C PHE A 167 10.17 -8.96 -4.27
N HIS A 168 9.33 -8.99 -5.30
CA HIS A 168 7.90 -8.70 -5.21
C HIS A 168 7.02 -9.87 -5.63
N THR A 169 7.49 -10.70 -6.55
CA THR A 169 6.66 -11.75 -7.14
C THR A 169 7.49 -12.98 -7.42
N VAL A 170 6.94 -14.14 -7.07
CA VAL A 170 7.50 -15.44 -7.42
C VAL A 170 6.55 -16.10 -8.40
N TYR A 171 7.11 -16.73 -9.43
CA TYR A 171 6.37 -17.48 -10.43
C TYR A 171 6.82 -18.94 -10.41
N LYS A 172 5.87 -19.84 -10.71
CA LYS A 172 6.11 -21.28 -10.83
C LYS A 172 5.40 -21.82 -12.05
N GLY A 173 6.09 -22.65 -12.83
CA GLY A 173 5.57 -23.37 -13.99
C GLY A 173 6.68 -24.06 -14.74
N ASP A 174 6.31 -24.93 -15.67
CA ASP A 174 7.25 -25.75 -16.45
C ASP A 174 7.97 -24.96 -17.54
N THR A 175 7.50 -23.75 -17.85
CA THR A 175 8.13 -22.81 -18.78
C THR A 175 7.95 -21.38 -18.28
N LEU A 176 8.78 -20.44 -18.73
CA LEU A 176 8.60 -19.01 -18.47
C LEU A 176 7.23 -18.48 -18.94
N GLN A 177 6.70 -19.02 -20.04
CA GLN A 177 5.45 -18.56 -20.66
C GLN A 177 4.20 -19.07 -19.94
N THR A 178 4.28 -20.24 -19.31
CA THR A 178 3.18 -20.85 -18.55
C THR A 178 3.27 -20.59 -17.06
N ALA A 179 4.34 -19.94 -16.59
CA ALA A 179 4.57 -19.67 -15.18
C ALA A 179 3.45 -18.80 -14.58
N GLN A 180 2.90 -19.27 -13.45
CA GLN A 180 1.84 -18.59 -12.72
C GLN A 180 2.39 -17.99 -11.43
N VAL A 181 1.75 -16.90 -10.98
CA VAL A 181 2.12 -16.22 -9.74
C VAL A 181 1.86 -17.15 -8.56
N VAL A 182 2.88 -17.35 -7.73
CA VAL A 182 2.78 -18.05 -6.45
C VAL A 182 2.20 -17.08 -5.41
N PRO A 183 1.17 -17.49 -4.63
CA PRO A 183 0.67 -16.69 -3.53
C PRO A 183 1.80 -16.30 -2.56
N GLN A 184 1.88 -15.03 -2.17
CA GLN A 184 3.00 -14.48 -1.39
C GLN A 184 3.29 -15.23 -0.08
N LYS A 185 2.27 -15.82 0.57
CA LYS A 185 2.45 -16.64 1.78
C LYS A 185 3.25 -17.93 1.55
N GLN A 186 3.31 -18.41 0.31
CA GLN A 186 4.05 -19.61 -0.11
C GLN A 186 5.35 -19.25 -0.83
N ALA A 187 5.61 -17.96 -1.07
CA ALA A 187 6.81 -17.52 -1.75
C ALA A 187 8.03 -17.72 -0.83
N PRO A 188 9.12 -18.33 -1.34
CA PRO A 188 10.36 -18.45 -0.59
C PRO A 188 10.92 -17.07 -0.24
N LYS A 189 11.55 -16.97 0.94
CA LYS A 189 12.32 -15.78 1.34
C LYS A 189 13.77 -15.98 0.91
N TYR A 190 14.35 -14.98 0.25
CA TYR A 190 15.76 -14.97 -0.12
C TYR A 190 16.57 -14.18 0.89
N LEU A 191 17.64 -14.79 1.39
CA LEU A 191 18.53 -14.16 2.36
C LEU A 191 19.59 -13.34 1.63
N SER A 192 20.03 -12.24 2.27
CA SER A 192 21.16 -11.47 1.76
C SER A 192 22.45 -12.29 1.80
N THR A 193 23.33 -12.05 0.83
CA THR A 193 24.72 -12.55 0.82
C THR A 193 25.67 -11.40 1.12
N LYS A 194 26.98 -11.66 1.09
CA LYS A 194 28.00 -10.61 1.20
C LYS A 194 27.86 -9.59 0.07
N ASP A 195 27.65 -10.05 -1.16
CA ASP A 195 27.62 -9.19 -2.35
C ASP A 195 26.21 -8.74 -2.72
N VAL A 196 25.16 -9.40 -2.23
CA VAL A 196 23.77 -9.05 -2.56
C VAL A 196 22.98 -8.72 -1.29
N PHE A 197 22.56 -7.46 -1.19
CA PHE A 197 21.59 -7.01 -0.21
C PHE A 197 20.18 -7.27 -0.73
N VAL A 198 19.50 -8.24 -0.13
CA VAL A 198 18.07 -8.48 -0.39
C VAL A 198 17.28 -7.67 0.63
N ALA A 199 16.66 -6.60 0.17
CA ALA A 199 15.79 -5.79 1.01
C ALA A 199 14.51 -6.57 1.32
N SER A 200 14.12 -6.58 2.60
CA SER A 200 12.80 -7.06 2.95
C SER A 200 11.74 -6.10 2.42
N ALA A 201 10.70 -6.66 1.81
CA ALA A 201 9.46 -5.93 1.62
C ALA A 201 8.78 -5.66 2.97
N ASP A 202 8.98 -6.55 3.97
CA ASP A 202 8.40 -6.44 5.30
C ASP A 202 9.12 -5.35 6.12
N PHE A 203 8.35 -4.35 6.52
CA PHE A 203 8.76 -3.17 7.27
C PHE A 203 9.31 -3.56 8.64
N ALA A 204 8.69 -4.51 9.34
CA ALA A 204 9.15 -4.90 10.68
C ALA A 204 10.57 -5.48 10.63
N ASP A 205 10.81 -6.38 9.66
CA ASP A 205 12.13 -6.97 9.41
C ASP A 205 13.12 -5.93 8.88
N ALA A 206 12.66 -5.01 8.04
CA ALA A 206 13.50 -4.00 7.45
C ALA A 206 13.95 -2.98 8.49
N THR A 207 13.04 -2.36 9.25
CA THR A 207 13.34 -1.15 10.02
C THR A 207 13.33 -1.33 11.53
N GLY A 208 12.79 -2.43 12.04
CA GLY A 208 12.34 -2.51 13.43
C GLY A 208 11.05 -1.71 13.64
N VAL A 209 10.25 -2.09 14.63
CA VAL A 209 9.00 -1.40 14.98
C VAL A 209 9.23 -0.59 16.25
N THR A 210 9.04 0.73 16.19
CA THR A 210 9.00 1.55 17.40
C THR A 210 7.68 1.27 18.15
N LEU A 211 7.77 0.91 19.43
CA LEU A 211 6.58 0.66 20.24
C LEU A 211 5.88 1.97 20.62
N PHE A 212 4.56 1.91 20.79
CA PHE A 212 3.81 2.97 21.45
C PHE A 212 4.34 3.17 22.87
N ASN A 213 4.36 4.43 23.32
CA ASN A 213 4.44 4.69 24.74
C ASN A 213 3.11 4.29 25.42
N PRO A 214 3.07 4.11 26.76
CA PRO A 214 1.86 3.66 27.45
C PRO A 214 0.62 4.54 27.19
N ARG A 215 0.81 5.86 27.05
CA ARG A 215 -0.28 6.81 26.78
C ARG A 215 -0.86 6.60 25.38
N ASP A 216 -0.01 6.54 24.37
CA ASP A 216 -0.38 6.31 22.98
C ASP A 216 -1.10 4.95 22.84
N ALA A 217 -0.63 3.91 23.54
CA ALA A 217 -1.26 2.58 23.54
C ALA A 217 -2.68 2.62 24.11
N VAL A 218 -2.90 3.30 25.25
CA VAL A 218 -4.23 3.46 25.85
C VAL A 218 -5.17 4.26 24.93
N THR A 219 -4.69 5.36 24.36
CA THR A 219 -5.46 6.17 23.40
C THR A 219 -5.81 5.38 22.15
N PHE A 220 -4.88 4.59 21.62
CA PHE A 220 -5.10 3.75 20.44
C PHE A 220 -6.18 2.70 20.71
N GLN A 221 -6.07 1.96 21.82
CA GLN A 221 -7.07 0.95 22.20
C GLN A 221 -8.45 1.57 22.46
N SER A 222 -8.50 2.75 23.10
CA SER A 222 -9.76 3.47 23.28
C SER A 222 -10.38 3.87 21.94
N THR A 223 -9.57 4.31 20.98
CA THR A 223 -10.02 4.71 19.65
C THR A 223 -10.60 3.52 18.88
N ILE A 224 -9.95 2.34 18.95
CA ILE A 224 -10.49 1.10 18.38
C ILE A 224 -11.83 0.72 19.00
N ARG A 225 -11.97 0.80 20.33
CA ARG A 225 -13.25 0.51 21.01
C ARG A 225 -14.36 1.45 20.57
N THR A 226 -14.07 2.74 20.41
CA THR A 226 -15.04 3.72 19.88
C THR A 226 -15.45 3.40 18.44
N ALA A 227 -14.49 3.04 17.59
CA ALA A 227 -14.74 2.64 16.22
C ALA A 227 -15.65 1.39 16.17
N GLU A 228 -15.31 0.35 16.92
CA GLU A 228 -16.06 -0.90 16.98
C GLU A 228 -17.47 -0.70 17.55
N GLY A 229 -17.60 0.06 18.64
CA GLY A 229 -18.90 0.39 19.23
C GLY A 229 -19.80 1.16 18.27
N SER A 230 -19.24 2.09 17.51
CA SER A 230 -19.97 2.84 16.48
C SER A 230 -20.37 1.94 15.31
N LEU A 231 -19.46 1.10 14.82
CA LEU A 231 -19.74 0.12 13.75
C LEU A 231 -20.87 -0.84 14.13
N LYS A 232 -20.90 -1.32 15.38
CA LYS A 232 -22.00 -2.18 15.89
C LYS A 232 -23.37 -1.50 15.76
N ARG A 233 -23.43 -0.17 15.91
CA ARG A 233 -24.67 0.60 15.81
C ARG A 233 -25.05 0.98 14.37
N SER A 234 -24.11 0.94 13.43
CA SER A 234 -24.34 1.26 12.02
C SER A 234 -24.28 0.03 11.09
N SER A 235 -24.04 -1.18 11.60
CA SER A 235 -23.79 -2.39 10.80
C SER A 235 -24.96 -2.75 9.88
N ALA A 236 -26.18 -2.84 10.43
CA ALA A 236 -27.38 -3.12 9.64
C ALA A 236 -27.65 -2.03 8.59
N PHE A 237 -27.35 -0.76 8.90
CA PHE A 237 -27.46 0.33 7.96
C PHE A 237 -26.44 0.22 6.82
N LEU A 238 -25.18 -0.08 7.15
CA LEU A 238 -24.11 -0.33 6.18
C LEU A 238 -24.48 -1.46 5.22
N ASP A 239 -25.04 -2.55 5.72
CA ASP A 239 -25.48 -3.67 4.88
C ASP A 239 -26.69 -3.26 4.02
N ASN A 240 -27.63 -2.48 4.57
CA ASN A 240 -28.79 -1.99 3.83
C ASN A 240 -28.40 -1.08 2.66
N ILE A 241 -27.50 -0.11 2.87
CA ILE A 241 -27.09 0.83 1.81
C ILE A 241 -26.32 0.15 0.67
N LEU A 242 -25.72 -1.02 0.90
CA LEU A 242 -25.07 -1.82 -0.13
C LEU A 242 -26.07 -2.55 -1.04
N LEU A 243 -27.28 -2.85 -0.55
CA LEU A 243 -28.33 -3.52 -1.32
C LEU A 243 -29.06 -2.56 -2.28
N GLN A 244 -28.85 -1.24 -2.17
CA GLN A 244 -29.56 -0.21 -2.95
C GLN A 244 -29.05 -0.06 -4.40
N GLY A 245 -28.16 -0.94 -4.86
CA GLY A 245 -27.67 -1.00 -6.24
C GLY A 245 -26.46 -0.09 -6.52
N GLN A 246 -26.12 0.10 -7.81
CA GLN A 246 -24.91 0.80 -8.25
C GLN A 246 -25.15 2.21 -8.82
N SER A 247 -26.31 2.83 -8.54
CA SER A 247 -26.52 4.21 -8.96
C SER A 247 -25.47 5.11 -8.29
N ARG A 248 -24.88 6.03 -9.05
CA ARG A 248 -23.84 6.95 -8.55
C ARG A 248 -24.30 7.88 -7.42
N PHE A 249 -25.59 7.88 -7.10
CA PHE A 249 -26.23 8.65 -6.03
C PHE A 249 -26.75 7.77 -4.89
N VAL A 250 -26.40 6.47 -4.86
CA VAL A 250 -26.58 5.66 -3.65
C VAL A 250 -25.70 6.21 -2.54
N ILE A 251 -26.22 6.16 -1.32
CA ILE A 251 -25.64 6.81 -0.14
C ILE A 251 -24.19 6.39 0.09
N ASN A 252 -23.82 5.12 -0.10
CA ASN A 252 -22.44 4.65 0.08
C ASN A 252 -21.45 5.33 -0.89
N LEU A 253 -21.80 5.45 -2.18
CA LEU A 253 -20.96 6.10 -3.19
C LEU A 253 -20.88 7.61 -2.97
N MET A 254 -21.98 8.22 -2.53
CA MET A 254 -22.01 9.63 -2.16
C MET A 254 -21.15 9.92 -0.92
N LEU A 255 -21.17 9.04 0.09
CA LEU A 255 -20.33 9.15 1.27
C LEU A 255 -18.84 9.07 0.91
N LYS A 256 -18.44 8.11 0.07
CA LYS A 256 -17.06 8.03 -0.41
C LYS A 256 -16.60 9.30 -1.12
N ARG A 257 -17.41 9.81 -2.05
CA ARG A 257 -17.08 11.06 -2.76
C ARG A 257 -16.96 12.23 -1.80
N PHE A 258 -17.92 12.37 -0.89
CA PHE A 258 -17.93 13.41 0.12
C PHE A 258 -16.66 13.34 0.99
N PHE A 259 -16.30 12.17 1.51
CA PHE A 259 -15.08 12.02 2.31
C PHE A 259 -13.82 12.32 1.50
N ASN A 260 -13.71 11.80 0.26
CA ASN A 260 -12.58 12.11 -0.63
C ASN A 260 -12.43 13.60 -0.89
N GLU A 261 -13.54 14.33 -1.06
CA GLU A 261 -13.53 15.79 -1.19
C GLU A 261 -13.11 16.50 0.10
N GLN A 262 -13.57 16.05 1.27
CA GLN A 262 -13.13 16.63 2.56
C GLN A 262 -11.64 16.45 2.78
N ILE A 263 -11.12 15.27 2.45
CA ILE A 263 -9.70 14.90 2.54
C ILE A 263 -8.86 15.78 1.62
N ARG A 264 -9.22 15.86 0.32
CA ARG A 264 -8.51 16.72 -0.66
C ARG A 264 -8.52 18.20 -0.29
N ALA A 265 -9.53 18.65 0.45
CA ALA A 265 -9.65 20.02 0.93
C ALA A 265 -8.88 20.30 2.23
N GLY A 266 -8.17 19.31 2.79
CA GLY A 266 -7.43 19.43 4.06
C GLY A 266 -8.34 19.66 5.28
N LYS A 267 -9.64 19.37 5.16
CA LYS A 267 -10.62 19.64 6.24
C LYS A 267 -10.58 18.53 7.27
N LYS A 268 -10.24 18.88 8.52
CA LYS A 268 -10.33 17.95 9.65
C LYS A 268 -11.75 17.43 9.82
N ILE A 269 -11.90 16.11 9.74
CA ILE A 269 -13.16 15.41 9.99
C ILE A 269 -13.23 15.09 11.49
N ALA A 270 -13.62 16.05 12.32
CA ALA A 270 -13.57 15.90 13.79
C ALA A 270 -14.95 15.89 14.47
N ASN A 271 -15.87 16.77 14.06
CA ASN A 271 -17.20 16.86 14.68
C ASN A 271 -18.23 16.05 13.89
N THR A 272 -18.58 14.86 14.37
CA THR A 272 -19.50 13.95 13.70
C THR A 272 -20.85 14.59 13.34
N LYS A 273 -21.46 15.38 14.24
CA LYS A 273 -22.77 16.01 13.97
C LYS A 273 -22.69 17.01 12.81
N ASP A 274 -21.65 17.83 12.81
CA ASP A 274 -21.41 18.78 11.72
C ASP A 274 -21.14 18.05 10.39
N ILE A 275 -20.42 16.93 10.43
CA ILE A 275 -20.14 16.13 9.22
C ILE A 275 -21.42 15.46 8.69
N VAL A 276 -22.33 14.97 9.55
CA VAL A 276 -23.66 14.49 9.13
C VAL A 276 -24.43 15.60 8.39
N ALA A 277 -24.49 16.80 8.99
CA ALA A 277 -25.19 17.94 8.38
C ALA A 277 -24.54 18.39 7.06
N LYS A 278 -23.21 18.38 6.98
CA LYS A 278 -22.46 18.66 5.75
C LYS A 278 -22.74 17.62 4.67
N PHE A 279 -22.82 16.34 5.04
CA PHE A 279 -23.17 15.28 4.09
C PHE A 279 -24.58 15.44 3.54
N ALA A 280 -25.57 15.74 4.39
CA ALA A 280 -26.95 16.00 3.93
C ALA A 280 -27.02 17.18 2.94
N ARG A 281 -26.28 18.26 3.19
CA ARG A 281 -26.13 19.39 2.25
C ARG A 281 -25.40 18.99 0.97
N TYR A 282 -24.34 18.21 1.07
CA TYR A 282 -23.60 17.71 -0.08
C TYR A 282 -24.48 16.85 -0.99
N TYR A 283 -25.26 15.93 -0.41
CA TYR A 283 -26.19 15.06 -1.12
C TYR A 283 -27.23 15.87 -1.91
N THR A 284 -27.91 16.79 -1.23
CA THR A 284 -28.94 17.64 -1.85
C THR A 284 -28.38 18.56 -2.93
N THR A 285 -27.20 19.14 -2.71
CA THR A 285 -26.50 19.98 -3.71
C THR A 285 -26.11 19.18 -4.95
N SER A 286 -25.57 17.97 -4.76
CA SER A 286 -25.15 17.10 -5.85
C SER A 286 -26.33 16.68 -6.74
N ILE A 287 -27.49 16.38 -6.14
CA ILE A 287 -28.69 16.07 -6.93
C ILE A 287 -29.30 17.32 -7.57
N ASN A 288 -29.24 18.49 -6.94
CA ASN A 288 -29.70 19.73 -7.56
C ASN A 288 -28.91 20.07 -8.83
N ILE A 289 -27.58 19.89 -8.81
CA ILE A 289 -26.73 20.04 -10.00
C ILE A 289 -27.18 19.05 -11.09
N GLU A 290 -27.44 17.80 -10.70
CA GLU A 290 -27.91 16.79 -11.63
C GLU A 290 -29.26 17.14 -12.25
N ILE A 291 -30.23 17.64 -11.46
CA ILE A 291 -31.53 18.12 -11.93
C ILE A 291 -31.34 19.25 -12.96
N ALA A 292 -30.52 20.25 -12.63
CA ALA A 292 -30.24 21.40 -13.50
C ALA A 292 -29.59 20.99 -14.83
N SER A 293 -28.84 19.89 -14.85
CA SER A 293 -28.24 19.35 -16.07
C SER A 293 -29.23 18.67 -17.03
N LYS A 294 -30.46 18.35 -16.59
CA LYS A 294 -31.43 17.60 -17.40
C LYS A 294 -32.36 18.52 -18.19
N LYS A 295 -32.59 18.14 -19.45
CA LYS A 295 -33.43 18.89 -20.38
C LYS A 295 -34.88 18.36 -20.46
N SER A 296 -35.11 17.08 -20.21
CA SER A 296 -36.45 16.48 -20.34
C SER A 296 -37.22 16.49 -19.01
N ALA A 297 -38.51 16.82 -19.07
CA ALA A 297 -39.39 16.85 -17.91
C ALA A 297 -39.41 15.51 -17.15
N ARG A 298 -39.42 14.39 -17.87
CA ARG A 298 -39.37 13.04 -17.28
C ARG A 298 -38.06 12.79 -16.50
N ALA A 299 -36.93 13.23 -17.02
CA ALA A 299 -35.65 13.07 -16.32
C ALA A 299 -35.56 14.00 -15.10
N ILE A 300 -36.01 15.25 -15.23
CA ILE A 300 -36.10 16.21 -14.13
C ILE A 300 -36.96 15.64 -12.99
N GLN A 301 -38.14 15.12 -13.30
CA GLN A 301 -39.04 14.55 -12.29
C GLN A 301 -38.41 13.35 -11.59
N ARG A 302 -37.80 12.43 -12.34
CA ARG A 302 -37.08 11.28 -11.75
C ARG A 302 -36.02 11.70 -10.75
N TRP A 303 -35.25 12.76 -11.03
CA TRP A 303 -34.22 13.26 -10.11
C TRP A 303 -34.81 14.02 -8.92
N LYS A 304 -35.94 14.70 -9.08
CA LYS A 304 -36.70 15.28 -7.95
C LYS A 304 -37.21 14.18 -7.01
N ASP A 305 -37.75 13.10 -7.56
CA ASP A 305 -38.21 11.95 -6.78
C ASP A 305 -37.03 11.28 -6.04
N ALA A 306 -35.91 11.09 -6.73
CA ALA A 306 -34.68 10.57 -6.12
C ALA A 306 -34.16 11.48 -5.00
N LYS A 307 -34.21 12.81 -5.18
CA LYS A 307 -33.85 13.78 -4.14
C LYS A 307 -34.74 13.63 -2.91
N ALA A 308 -36.05 13.54 -3.11
CA ALA A 308 -37.02 13.42 -2.02
C ALA A 308 -36.79 12.12 -1.24
N GLN A 309 -36.71 10.99 -1.95
CA GLN A 309 -36.43 9.67 -1.36
C GLN A 309 -35.11 9.66 -0.59
N GLY A 310 -34.04 10.19 -1.20
CA GLY A 310 -32.72 10.24 -0.57
C GLY A 310 -32.66 11.15 0.65
N THR A 311 -33.32 12.31 0.62
CA THR A 311 -33.38 13.23 1.76
C THR A 311 -34.18 12.61 2.91
N GLN A 312 -35.31 11.97 2.60
CA GLN A 312 -36.11 11.23 3.59
C GLN A 312 -35.32 10.05 4.17
N PHE A 313 -34.54 9.34 3.34
CA PHE A 313 -33.68 8.26 3.79
C PHE A 313 -32.60 8.77 4.74
N ILE A 314 -31.91 9.87 4.41
CA ILE A 314 -30.89 10.48 5.28
C ILE A 314 -31.50 10.91 6.61
N ALA A 315 -32.68 11.54 6.61
CA ALA A 315 -33.37 11.95 7.83
C ALA A 315 -33.80 10.73 8.67
N LYS A 316 -34.35 9.69 8.03
CA LYS A 316 -34.78 8.45 8.70
C LYS A 316 -33.63 7.74 9.40
N TYR A 317 -32.46 7.71 8.76
CA TYR A 317 -31.27 7.00 9.24
C TYR A 317 -30.19 7.95 9.79
N GLU A 318 -30.57 9.14 10.25
CA GLU A 318 -29.60 10.17 10.70
C GLU A 318 -28.70 9.64 11.83
N LYS A 319 -29.28 8.85 12.74
CA LYS A 319 -28.57 8.27 13.87
C LYS A 319 -27.58 7.19 13.43
N GLU A 320 -27.97 6.32 12.52
CA GLU A 320 -27.10 5.28 11.97
C GLU A 320 -25.98 5.91 11.14
N LEU A 321 -26.31 6.96 10.37
CA LEU A 321 -25.35 7.76 9.62
C LEU A 321 -24.35 8.47 10.53
N TYR A 322 -24.80 8.98 11.69
CA TYR A 322 -23.91 9.51 12.72
C TYR A 322 -22.91 8.44 13.19
N PHE A 323 -23.36 7.22 13.50
CA PHE A 323 -22.45 6.15 13.94
C PHE A 323 -21.53 5.64 12.84
N LEU A 324 -21.99 5.64 11.59
CA LEU A 324 -21.13 5.36 10.43
C LEU A 324 -20.02 6.40 10.34
N ILE A 325 -20.36 7.70 10.38
CA ILE A 325 -19.36 8.77 10.29
C ILE A 325 -18.42 8.75 11.51
N ALA A 326 -18.95 8.48 12.71
CA ALA A 326 -18.13 8.35 13.92
C ALA A 326 -17.13 7.19 13.82
N SER A 327 -17.54 6.05 13.26
CA SER A 327 -16.63 4.94 13.03
C SER A 327 -15.56 5.29 11.99
N TYR A 328 -15.94 5.91 10.87
CA TYR A 328 -15.00 6.39 9.85
C TYR A 328 -13.93 7.33 10.43
N ILE A 329 -14.34 8.32 11.24
CA ILE A 329 -13.42 9.25 11.94
C ILE A 329 -12.49 8.50 12.89
N SER A 330 -13.03 7.57 13.67
CA SER A 330 -12.26 6.80 14.65
C SER A 330 -11.23 5.89 13.98
N ILE A 331 -11.61 5.24 12.87
CA ILE A 331 -10.72 4.40 12.05
C ILE A 331 -9.58 5.26 11.48
N ARG A 332 -9.90 6.42 10.89
CA ARG A 332 -8.87 7.34 10.36
C ARG A 332 -7.94 7.84 11.47
N THR A 333 -8.48 8.14 12.65
CA THR A 333 -7.68 8.55 13.81
C THR A 333 -6.71 7.45 14.22
N ALA A 334 -7.18 6.21 14.33
CA ALA A 334 -6.34 5.06 14.66
C ALA A 334 -5.28 4.81 13.57
N LYS A 335 -5.66 4.84 12.28
CA LYS A 335 -4.75 4.75 11.13
C LYS A 335 -3.63 5.80 11.23
N GLN A 336 -3.97 7.04 11.53
CA GLN A 336 -3.00 8.12 11.70
C GLN A 336 -2.05 7.90 12.89
N MET A 337 -2.51 7.32 13.99
CA MET A 337 -1.63 6.93 15.09
C MET A 337 -0.63 5.84 14.68
N VAL A 338 -1.09 4.84 13.93
CA VAL A 338 -0.22 3.79 13.35
C VAL A 338 0.81 4.42 12.43
N LEU A 339 0.39 5.22 11.45
CA LEU A 339 1.27 5.88 10.49
C LEU A 339 2.33 6.72 11.18
N LYS A 340 1.93 7.56 12.15
CA LYS A 340 2.87 8.36 12.95
C LYS A 340 3.88 7.48 13.68
N GLN A 341 3.45 6.36 14.24
CA GLN A 341 4.33 5.45 14.96
C GLN A 341 5.31 4.74 14.01
N LEU A 342 4.82 4.20 12.88
CA LEU A 342 5.70 3.59 11.87
C LEU A 342 6.70 4.61 11.30
N ASN A 343 6.26 5.86 11.09
CA ASN A 343 7.12 6.95 10.63
C ASN A 343 8.10 7.49 11.68
N LYS A 344 7.97 7.14 12.98
CA LYS A 344 8.97 7.47 14.01
C LYS A 344 10.25 6.68 13.83
N GLU A 345 10.22 5.55 13.12
CA GLU A 345 11.41 4.73 12.89
C GLU A 345 12.38 5.43 11.93
N LYS A 346 13.59 5.71 12.41
CA LYS A 346 14.57 6.58 11.73
C LYS A 346 15.63 5.78 10.96
N SER A 347 15.51 4.45 10.88
CA SER A 347 16.58 3.62 10.31
C SER A 347 16.85 3.87 8.81
N ILE A 348 15.87 4.38 8.05
CA ILE A 348 16.06 4.83 6.67
C ILE A 348 15.31 6.14 6.48
N LYS A 349 16.04 7.21 6.13
CA LYS A 349 15.44 8.48 5.72
C LYS A 349 15.23 8.47 4.21
N THR A 350 14.09 8.98 3.75
CA THR A 350 13.76 9.07 2.32
C THR A 350 13.68 10.53 1.86
N PHE A 351 14.09 10.81 0.63
CA PHE A 351 14.06 12.15 0.03
C PHE A 351 13.59 12.10 -1.42
N VAL A 352 12.91 13.16 -1.88
CA VAL A 352 12.75 13.45 -3.30
C VAL A 352 13.55 14.72 -3.59
N GLY A 353 14.66 14.56 -4.30
CA GLY A 353 15.69 15.60 -4.40
C GLY A 353 16.22 15.98 -3.01
N ALA A 354 16.15 17.26 -2.65
CA ALA A 354 16.59 17.75 -1.33
C ALA A 354 15.47 17.74 -0.26
N ARG A 355 14.23 17.38 -0.61
CA ARG A 355 13.09 17.43 0.32
C ARG A 355 12.92 16.09 1.03
N PRO A 356 12.93 16.05 2.38
CA PRO A 356 12.56 14.85 3.11
C PRO A 356 11.16 14.40 2.71
N THR A 357 10.99 13.10 2.49
CA THR A 357 9.69 12.45 2.30
C THR A 357 9.57 11.30 3.28
N THR A 358 8.36 10.94 3.68
CA THR A 358 8.06 9.66 4.34
C THR A 358 7.85 8.59 3.27
N PRO A 359 7.92 7.28 3.61
CA PRO A 359 7.41 6.24 2.72
C PRO A 359 6.00 6.62 2.24
N GLU A 360 5.72 6.51 0.93
CA GLU A 360 4.43 6.90 0.33
C GLU A 360 3.23 6.22 1.02
N GLY A 361 3.50 5.09 1.66
CA GLY A 361 2.82 4.51 2.80
C GLY A 361 3.04 3.02 2.86
N TYR A 362 2.20 2.33 3.61
CA TYR A 362 2.36 0.93 3.96
C TYR A 362 1.24 0.10 3.32
N VAL A 363 1.55 -1.15 3.00
CA VAL A 363 0.54 -2.15 2.69
C VAL A 363 0.52 -3.15 3.82
N ALA A 364 -0.63 -3.29 4.47
CA ALA A 364 -0.82 -4.24 5.55
C ALA A 364 -1.45 -5.52 5.01
N HIS A 365 -0.91 -6.66 5.40
CA HIS A 365 -1.38 -7.99 5.05
C HIS A 365 -1.87 -8.70 6.32
N HIS A 366 -3.14 -9.11 6.33
CA HIS A 366 -3.73 -9.91 7.40
C HIS A 366 -4.92 -10.71 6.83
N ASN A 367 -5.07 -11.99 7.22
CA ASN A 367 -6.15 -12.88 6.76
C ASN A 367 -6.40 -12.91 5.24
N ASN A 368 -5.33 -13.00 4.44
CA ASN A 368 -5.36 -12.97 2.97
C ASN A 368 -5.92 -11.67 2.36
N LYS A 369 -6.16 -10.65 3.18
CA LYS A 369 -6.55 -9.31 2.75
C LYS A 369 -5.35 -8.39 2.75
N MET A 370 -5.36 -7.43 1.84
CA MET A 370 -4.35 -6.39 1.70
C MET A 370 -5.03 -5.04 1.75
N LEU A 371 -4.63 -4.19 2.69
CA LEU A 371 -5.19 -2.84 2.85
C LEU A 371 -4.09 -1.79 2.82
N LYS A 372 -4.41 -0.65 2.23
CA LYS A 372 -3.50 0.47 2.06
C LYS A 372 -3.55 1.38 3.29
N PHE A 373 -2.38 1.63 3.88
CA PHE A 373 -2.14 2.55 4.99
C PHE A 373 -1.25 3.68 4.49
N VAL A 374 -1.85 4.70 3.88
CA VAL A 374 -1.16 5.91 3.43
C VAL A 374 -1.62 7.10 4.24
N ASP A 375 -0.75 8.11 4.36
CA ASP A 375 -1.17 9.40 4.86
C ASP A 375 -2.01 10.08 3.78
N ASP A 376 -3.22 10.49 4.16
CA ASP A 376 -4.20 11.12 3.28
C ASP A 376 -4.34 12.62 3.59
N GLU A 377 -3.61 13.15 4.58
CA GLU A 377 -3.67 14.57 5.01
C GLU A 377 -2.69 15.49 4.30
#